data_AF-A0A9P0Q650-F1
#
_entry.id   AF-A0A9P0Q650-F1
#
_cell.length_a   1.000
_cell.length_b   1.000
_cell.length_c   1.000
_cell.angle_alpha   90.00
_cell.angle_beta   90.00
_cell.angle_gamma   90.00
#
_symmetry.space_group_name_H-M   'P 1'
#
loop_
_entity.id
_entity.type
_entity.pdbx_description
1 polymer ?
#
loop_
_entity_poly.entity_id
_entity_poly.type
_entity_poly.pdbx_seq_one_letter_code
_entity_poly.pdbx_strand_id
1 'polypeptide(L)'
;MFSNQFMNRPINMFGQDGLNELDGLGESISSGVHNQLKPLDNLGQQIEQNVYQALEPVRALEVTSNMKSGVGGTTIITYLPSGKRFLIQNSAWSKCEGAIDDNTGQCSGRLVSYEGKDLKDNCYHRTSYSIINDNICLGANSVSIINDQIICRKADGSPAVLMKGEDFRRLCQGVADTAIYKYIANEQDMNHVPIPNPNRYVKCENNQPGVCVFREKLPFPASGASGGSIMVNNVYA
;
A
#
# COMPACT_ATOMS: atom_id res chain seq x y z
N MET A 1 27.98 69.43 66.50
CA MET A 1 26.85 68.48 66.41
C MET A 1 25.73 69.15 65.63
N PHE A 2 25.37 68.51 64.51
CA PHE A 2 24.18 68.63 63.65
C PHE A 2 23.71 70.00 63.11
N SER A 3 24.05 70.19 61.83
CA SER A 3 23.32 71.00 60.84
C SER A 3 21.97 70.33 60.52
N ASN A 4 20.90 71.12 60.44
CA ASN A 4 19.62 70.74 59.85
C ASN A 4 19.11 71.89 58.98
N GLN A 5 19.47 71.86 57.70
CA GLN A 5 18.78 72.61 56.66
C GLN A 5 17.65 71.72 56.11
N PHE A 6 16.43 71.99 56.56
CA PHE A 6 15.22 71.40 55.96
C PHE A 6 14.77 72.25 54.77
N MET A 7 14.73 71.55 53.63
CA MET A 7 13.83 71.70 52.49
C MET A 7 13.78 73.02 51.73
N ASN A 8 14.49 73.01 50.60
CA ASN A 8 13.93 73.48 49.34
C ASN A 8 14.04 72.31 48.34
N ARG A 9 12.91 71.71 47.93
CA ARG A 9 12.85 70.85 46.75
C ARG A 9 11.67 71.28 45.88
N PRO A 10 11.91 71.61 44.60
CA PRO A 10 10.83 71.87 43.66
C PRO A 10 10.12 70.59 43.27
N ILE A 11 8.82 70.76 43.00
CA ILE A 11 7.89 69.79 42.45
C ILE A 11 8.27 69.56 40.98
N ASN A 12 8.85 68.41 40.67
CA ASN A 12 8.92 67.86 39.31
C ASN A 12 8.80 66.34 39.42
N MET A 13 7.56 65.85 39.40
CA MET A 13 7.23 64.43 39.20
C MET A 13 6.19 64.34 38.08
N PHE A 14 6.66 64.31 36.84
CA PHE A 14 6.05 63.52 35.77
C PHE A 14 7.21 63.04 34.91
N GLY A 15 7.59 61.78 35.11
CA GLY A 15 8.79 61.17 34.54
C GLY A 15 8.68 60.99 33.03
N GLN A 16 9.66 61.55 32.30
CA GLN A 16 9.99 61.16 30.94
C GLN A 16 10.61 59.74 30.88
N ASP A 17 11.01 59.18 32.02
CA ASP A 17 11.65 57.86 32.10
C ASP A 17 10.70 56.69 31.72
N GLY A 18 9.38 56.87 31.82
CA GLY A 18 8.41 55.84 31.44
C GLY A 18 8.07 55.77 29.94
N LEU A 19 8.44 56.79 29.15
CA LEU A 19 8.20 56.82 27.70
C LEU A 19 9.38 56.28 26.89
N ASN A 20 10.61 56.40 27.41
CA ASN A 20 11.81 55.78 26.83
C ASN A 20 11.81 54.25 26.97
N GLU A 21 11.07 53.71 27.94
CA GLU A 21 10.92 52.26 28.17
C GLU A 21 9.98 51.58 27.14
N LEU A 22 9.19 52.38 26.41
CA LEU A 22 8.33 51.92 25.32
C LEU A 22 9.01 52.05 23.94
N ASP A 23 10.12 52.80 23.87
CA ASP A 23 10.87 53.00 22.64
C ASP A 23 11.70 51.74 22.35
N GLY A 24 11.47 51.12 21.19
CA GLY A 24 12.05 49.80 20.86
C GLY A 24 11.30 48.59 21.44
N LEU A 25 10.23 48.77 22.24
CA LEU A 25 9.40 47.65 22.71
C LEU A 25 8.73 46.92 21.52
N GLY A 26 8.28 47.68 20.52
CA GLY A 26 7.73 47.13 19.27
C GLY A 26 8.75 46.31 18.46
N GLU A 27 9.99 46.79 18.35
CA GLU A 27 11.07 46.06 17.67
C GLU A 27 11.49 44.81 18.46
N SER A 28 11.55 44.91 19.79
CA SER A 28 11.88 43.79 20.68
C SER A 28 10.80 42.70 20.65
N ILE A 29 9.52 43.08 20.65
CA ILE A 29 8.39 42.16 20.48
C ILE A 29 8.42 41.54 19.08
N SER A 30 8.62 42.33 18.03
CA SER A 30 8.65 41.82 16.65
C SER A 30 9.82 40.87 16.42
N SER A 31 11.00 41.16 16.98
CA SER A 31 12.17 40.29 16.95
C SER A 31 11.96 39.02 17.78
N GLY A 32 11.36 39.13 18.96
CA GLY A 32 11.01 38.00 19.81
C GLY A 32 10.03 37.05 19.13
N VAL A 33 8.96 37.59 18.53
CA VAL A 33 7.97 36.82 17.77
C VAL A 33 8.59 36.20 16.52
N HIS A 34 9.37 36.97 15.74
CA HIS A 34 10.02 36.44 14.54
C HIS A 34 10.99 35.30 14.87
N ASN A 35 11.80 35.44 15.92
CA ASN A 35 12.73 34.38 16.36
C ASN A 35 12.00 33.16 16.93
N GLN A 36 10.84 33.33 17.56
CA GLN A 36 10.00 32.23 18.05
C GLN A 36 9.26 31.50 16.93
N LEU A 37 8.91 32.17 15.83
CA LEU A 37 8.22 31.59 14.67
C LEU A 37 9.18 31.05 13.61
N LYS A 38 10.45 31.47 13.60
CA LYS A 38 11.50 30.98 12.70
C LYS A 38 11.64 29.44 12.65
N PRO A 39 11.45 28.67 13.75
CA PRO A 39 11.44 27.20 13.68
C PRO A 39 10.21 26.61 12.97
N LEU A 40 9.12 27.39 12.82
CA LEU A 40 7.93 27.01 12.06
C LEU A 40 8.10 27.30 10.56
N ASP A 41 9.08 28.11 10.19
CA ASP A 41 9.46 28.28 8.79
C ASP A 41 9.92 26.93 8.23
N ASN A 42 9.27 26.50 7.16
CA ASN A 42 9.46 25.19 6.51
C ASN A 42 8.91 23.98 7.28
N LEU A 43 8.17 24.16 8.39
CA LEU A 43 7.54 23.05 9.11
C LEU A 43 6.62 22.24 8.18
N GLY A 44 5.86 22.90 7.30
CA GLY A 44 5.03 22.24 6.29
C GLY A 44 5.82 21.33 5.35
N GLN A 45 6.95 21.81 4.81
CA GLN A 45 7.82 21.02 3.93
C GLN A 45 8.49 19.86 4.67
N GLN A 46 8.91 20.07 5.92
CA GLN A 46 9.47 19.00 6.75
C GLN A 46 8.43 17.92 7.07
N ILE A 47 7.20 18.32 7.40
CA ILE A 47 6.10 17.38 7.60
C ILE A 47 5.85 16.58 6.33
N GLU A 48 5.76 17.24 5.16
CA GLU A 48 5.54 16.58 3.88
C GLU A 48 6.66 15.56 3.58
N GLN A 49 7.93 15.95 3.75
CA GLN A 49 9.05 15.04 3.56
C GLN A 49 9.04 13.87 4.55
N ASN A 50 8.74 14.12 5.82
CA ASN A 50 8.66 13.10 6.86
C ASN A 50 7.53 12.10 6.57
N VAL A 51 6.35 12.59 6.17
CA VAL A 51 5.21 11.74 5.78
C VAL A 51 5.55 10.94 4.53
N TYR A 52 6.16 11.58 3.53
CA TYR A 52 6.59 10.90 2.30
C TYR A 52 7.54 9.74 2.61
N GLN A 53 8.59 9.99 3.41
CA GLN A 53 9.56 8.98 3.82
C GLN A 53 8.92 7.87 4.67
N ALA A 54 8.04 8.23 5.60
CA ALA A 54 7.35 7.27 6.46
C ALA A 54 6.42 6.34 5.67
N LEU A 55 5.87 6.80 4.54
CA LEU A 55 4.96 6.04 3.69
C LEU A 55 5.68 5.27 2.56
N GLU A 56 6.99 5.40 2.39
CA GLU A 56 7.75 4.65 1.38
C GLU A 56 7.49 3.13 1.42
N PRO A 57 7.45 2.46 2.60
CA PRO A 57 7.17 1.03 2.64
C PRO A 57 5.77 0.68 2.13
N VAL A 58 4.77 1.52 2.42
CA VAL A 58 3.39 1.30 1.97
C VAL A 58 3.29 1.49 0.46
N ARG A 59 3.95 2.52 -0.09
CA ARG A 59 4.03 2.73 -1.54
C ARG A 59 4.76 1.61 -2.25
N ALA A 60 5.74 0.97 -1.61
CA ALA A 60 6.39 -0.21 -2.18
C ALA A 60 5.42 -1.39 -2.35
N LEU A 61 4.44 -1.54 -1.43
CA LEU A 61 3.37 -2.53 -1.58
C LEU A 61 2.48 -2.22 -2.78
N GLU A 62 2.12 -0.94 -2.96
CA GLU A 62 1.35 -0.48 -4.12
C GLU A 62 2.11 -0.73 -5.43
N VAL A 63 3.38 -0.34 -5.51
CA VAL A 63 4.23 -0.60 -6.68
C VAL A 63 4.32 -2.10 -6.98
N THR A 64 4.49 -2.92 -5.95
CA THR A 64 4.52 -4.39 -6.10
C THR A 64 3.16 -4.92 -6.57
N SER A 65 2.05 -4.37 -6.07
CA SER A 65 0.70 -4.70 -6.51
C SER A 65 0.48 -4.35 -7.99
N ASN A 66 0.93 -3.17 -8.43
CA ASN A 66 0.86 -2.72 -9.81
C ASN A 66 1.66 -3.63 -10.74
N MET A 67 2.88 -4.02 -10.32
CA MET A 67 3.66 -5.01 -11.05
C MET A 67 2.92 -6.35 -11.13
N LYS A 68 2.39 -6.90 -10.03
CA LYS A 68 1.60 -8.15 -10.07
C LYS A 68 0.40 -8.07 -11.01
N SER A 69 -0.24 -6.91 -11.06
CA SER A 69 -1.40 -6.63 -11.89
C SER A 69 -1.03 -6.31 -13.34
N GLY A 70 0.26 -6.26 -13.68
CA GLY A 70 0.70 -5.95 -15.04
C GLY A 70 0.31 -4.54 -15.50
N VAL A 71 0.28 -3.56 -14.58
CA VAL A 71 0.00 -2.16 -14.91
C VAL A 71 1.18 -1.57 -15.67
N GLY A 72 0.92 -0.97 -16.83
CA GLY A 72 1.95 -0.36 -17.68
C GLY A 72 3.01 -1.34 -18.20
N GLY A 73 2.66 -2.62 -18.30
CA GLY A 73 3.56 -3.68 -18.71
C GLY A 73 2.83 -5.01 -18.88
N THR A 74 3.56 -6.11 -18.80
CA THR A 74 3.00 -7.46 -18.80
C THR A 74 3.60 -8.27 -17.67
N THR A 75 2.76 -8.94 -16.89
CA THR A 75 3.22 -9.87 -15.86
C THR A 75 2.93 -11.29 -16.24
N ILE A 76 3.98 -12.11 -16.25
CA ILE A 76 3.85 -13.55 -16.32
C ILE A 76 3.85 -14.09 -14.89
N ILE A 77 2.76 -14.74 -14.50
CA ILE A 77 2.71 -15.47 -13.23
C ILE A 77 2.86 -16.96 -13.48
N THR A 78 3.73 -17.61 -12.72
CA THR A 78 3.97 -19.05 -12.76
C THR A 78 3.70 -19.66 -11.39
N TYR A 79 2.77 -20.61 -11.34
CA TYR A 79 2.41 -21.31 -10.10
C TYR A 79 3.18 -22.61 -9.97
N LEU A 80 3.80 -22.81 -8.81
CA LEU A 80 4.51 -24.04 -8.47
C LEU A 80 3.71 -24.85 -7.42
N PRO A 81 3.71 -26.19 -7.50
CA PRO A 81 4.48 -27.00 -8.44
C PRO A 81 3.81 -27.27 -9.79
N SER A 82 2.54 -26.87 -9.99
CA SER A 82 1.80 -27.24 -11.22
C SER A 82 2.41 -26.73 -12.53
N GLY A 83 3.26 -25.69 -12.47
CA GLY A 83 3.85 -25.05 -13.64
C GLY A 83 2.84 -24.25 -14.46
N LYS A 84 1.61 -24.05 -13.96
CA LYS A 84 0.57 -23.31 -14.68
C LYS A 84 0.96 -21.83 -14.78
N ARG A 85 0.85 -21.28 -15.98
CA ARG A 85 1.25 -19.91 -16.30
C ARG A 85 0.05 -19.09 -16.76
N PHE A 86 0.05 -17.82 -16.39
CA PHE A 86 -0.92 -16.84 -16.87
C PHE A 86 -0.20 -15.54 -17.24
N LEU A 87 -0.80 -14.80 -18.17
CA LEU A 87 -0.43 -13.43 -18.50
C LEU A 87 -1.42 -12.49 -17.80
N ILE A 88 -0.89 -11.46 -17.17
CA ILE A 88 -1.66 -10.42 -16.49
C ILE A 88 -1.27 -9.07 -17.11
N GLN A 89 -2.27 -8.34 -17.60
CA GLN A 89 -2.13 -7.00 -18.16
C GLN A 89 -3.27 -6.15 -17.65
N ASN A 90 -2.98 -5.05 -16.96
CA ASN A 90 -3.99 -4.18 -16.34
C ASN A 90 -5.07 -4.96 -15.58
N SER A 91 -4.64 -5.85 -14.69
CA SER A 91 -5.47 -6.74 -13.86
C SER A 91 -6.25 -7.82 -14.61
N ALA A 92 -6.21 -7.85 -15.95
CA ALA A 92 -6.88 -8.89 -16.75
C ALA A 92 -6.00 -10.13 -16.86
N TRP A 93 -6.56 -11.30 -16.52
CA TRP A 93 -5.87 -12.59 -16.56
C TRP A 93 -6.17 -13.32 -17.86
N SER A 94 -5.14 -13.80 -18.54
CA SER A 94 -5.25 -14.57 -19.76
C SER A 94 -4.39 -15.81 -19.74
N LYS A 95 -4.88 -16.87 -20.39
CA LYS A 95 -4.10 -18.03 -20.79
C LYS A 95 -3.58 -17.83 -22.21
N CYS A 96 -2.37 -18.26 -22.46
CA CYS A 96 -1.83 -18.38 -23.80
C CYS A 96 -2.08 -19.79 -24.34
N GLU A 97 -2.73 -19.92 -25.51
CA GLU A 97 -2.90 -21.21 -26.20
C GLU A 97 -1.64 -21.65 -26.97
N GLY A 98 -0.56 -20.87 -26.90
CA GLY A 98 0.76 -21.19 -27.42
C GLY A 98 1.85 -21.11 -26.34
N ALA A 99 3.05 -20.68 -26.73
CA ALA A 99 4.14 -20.42 -25.81
C ALA A 99 4.13 -18.95 -25.36
N ILE A 100 4.50 -18.71 -24.11
CA ILE A 100 4.78 -17.37 -23.60
C ILE A 100 6.27 -17.13 -23.72
N ASP A 101 6.66 -16.09 -24.45
CA ASP A 101 8.04 -15.62 -24.49
C ASP A 101 8.39 -14.97 -23.15
N ASP A 102 9.37 -15.54 -22.45
CA ASP A 102 9.79 -15.06 -21.14
C ASP A 102 10.41 -13.66 -21.17
N ASN A 103 10.98 -13.22 -22.28
CA ASN A 103 11.66 -11.93 -22.39
C ASN A 103 10.70 -10.80 -22.74
N THR A 104 9.69 -11.09 -23.56
CA THR A 104 8.77 -10.07 -24.07
C THR A 104 7.39 -10.13 -23.44
N GLY A 105 7.03 -11.23 -22.77
CA GLY A 105 5.68 -11.47 -22.25
C GLY A 105 4.64 -11.74 -23.34
N GLN A 106 5.06 -11.90 -24.60
CA GLN A 106 4.16 -12.14 -25.71
C GLN A 106 3.71 -13.60 -25.77
N CYS A 107 2.46 -13.79 -26.17
CA CYS A 107 1.91 -15.11 -26.46
C CYS A 107 2.04 -15.40 -27.96
N SER A 108 2.63 -16.54 -28.33
CA SER A 108 2.73 -16.97 -29.73
C SER A 108 1.43 -17.51 -30.31
N GLY A 109 0.44 -17.76 -29.45
CA GLY A 109 -0.90 -18.22 -29.82
C GLY A 109 -1.97 -17.20 -29.49
N ARG A 110 -3.21 -17.68 -29.35
CA ARG A 110 -4.33 -16.85 -28.93
C ARG A 110 -4.32 -16.64 -27.41
N LEU A 111 -4.60 -15.42 -26.98
CA LEU A 111 -4.90 -15.09 -25.59
C LEU A 111 -6.38 -15.36 -25.32
N VAL A 112 -6.64 -16.13 -24.27
CA VAL A 112 -7.99 -16.46 -23.82
C VAL A 112 -8.16 -15.98 -22.38
N SER A 113 -9.19 -15.16 -22.14
CA SER A 113 -9.53 -14.70 -20.79
C SER A 113 -9.67 -15.89 -19.83
N TYR A 114 -9.11 -15.74 -18.64
CA TYR A 114 -9.18 -16.73 -17.59
C TYR A 114 -10.17 -16.33 -16.50
N GLU A 115 -11.27 -17.08 -16.41
CA GLU A 115 -12.35 -16.80 -15.46
C GLU A 115 -12.47 -17.84 -14.34
N GLY A 116 -11.60 -18.87 -14.32
CA GLY A 116 -11.63 -19.96 -13.34
C GLY A 116 -12.95 -20.76 -13.36
N LYS A 117 -12.93 -21.95 -13.99
CA LYS A 117 -14.17 -22.75 -14.17
C LYS A 117 -14.36 -23.79 -13.08
N ASP A 118 -13.26 -24.34 -12.58
CA ASP A 118 -13.26 -25.42 -11.61
C ASP A 118 -12.99 -24.91 -10.20
N LEU A 119 -13.45 -25.66 -9.18
CA LEU A 119 -13.14 -25.32 -7.80
C LEU A 119 -11.62 -25.21 -7.54
N LYS A 120 -10.81 -26.06 -8.20
CA LYS A 120 -9.34 -26.01 -8.13
C LYS A 120 -8.74 -24.75 -8.76
N ASP A 121 -9.44 -24.07 -9.66
CA ASP A 121 -8.93 -22.85 -10.27
C ASP A 121 -8.78 -21.70 -9.26
N ASN A 122 -9.52 -21.76 -8.14
CA ASN A 122 -9.38 -20.85 -6.98
C ASN A 122 -8.01 -20.97 -6.28
N CYS A 123 -7.26 -22.05 -6.51
CA CYS A 123 -5.90 -22.17 -5.99
C CYS A 123 -4.93 -21.21 -6.69
N TYR A 124 -5.23 -20.86 -7.95
CA TYR A 124 -4.48 -19.90 -8.73
C TYR A 124 -5.05 -18.49 -8.50
N HIS A 125 -6.36 -18.32 -8.71
CA HIS A 125 -7.01 -17.02 -8.66
C HIS A 125 -7.50 -16.69 -7.24
N ARG A 126 -6.56 -16.26 -6.39
CA ARG A 126 -6.77 -15.98 -4.96
C ARG A 126 -7.28 -14.56 -4.67
N THR A 127 -7.80 -13.86 -5.69
CA THR A 127 -8.17 -12.43 -5.60
C THR A 127 -9.54 -12.19 -4.99
N SER A 128 -10.40 -13.21 -4.87
CA SER A 128 -11.76 -13.08 -4.37
C SER A 128 -12.10 -14.18 -3.37
N TYR A 129 -11.49 -14.15 -2.19
CA TYR A 129 -11.97 -14.93 -1.06
C TYR A 129 -11.98 -14.13 0.23
N SER A 130 -12.90 -14.49 1.13
CA SER A 130 -12.97 -13.96 2.49
C SER A 130 -12.85 -15.10 3.48
N ILE A 131 -12.14 -14.88 4.59
CA ILE A 131 -11.96 -15.87 5.65
C ILE A 131 -12.73 -15.42 6.90
N ILE A 132 -13.65 -16.27 7.38
CA ILE A 132 -14.47 -16.01 8.58
C ILE A 132 -14.58 -17.30 9.38
N ASN A 133 -14.16 -17.29 10.64
CA ASN A 133 -14.23 -18.44 11.55
C ASN A 133 -13.70 -19.74 10.92
N ASP A 134 -12.47 -19.69 10.38
CA ASP A 134 -11.82 -20.78 9.63
C ASP A 134 -12.56 -21.27 8.37
N ASN A 135 -13.64 -20.61 7.95
CA ASN A 135 -14.31 -20.86 6.68
C ASN A 135 -13.86 -19.86 5.61
N ILE A 136 -13.91 -20.28 4.37
CA ILE A 136 -13.52 -19.52 3.20
C ILE A 136 -14.74 -19.39 2.29
N CYS A 137 -15.09 -18.15 1.97
CA CYS A 137 -16.04 -17.81 0.93
C CYS A 137 -15.27 -17.57 -0.38
N LEU A 138 -15.33 -18.49 -1.34
CA LEU A 138 -14.68 -18.37 -2.64
C LEU A 138 -15.62 -17.72 -3.66
N GLY A 139 -15.13 -16.67 -4.33
CA GLY A 139 -15.87 -15.92 -5.35
C GLY A 139 -17.02 -15.10 -4.77
N ALA A 140 -17.00 -14.82 -3.46
CA ALA A 140 -18.02 -14.02 -2.80
C ALA A 140 -17.71 -12.52 -2.93
N ASN A 141 -18.74 -11.73 -3.23
CA ASN A 141 -18.71 -10.28 -3.17
C ASN A 141 -19.26 -9.75 -1.84
N SER A 142 -20.07 -10.55 -1.16
CA SER A 142 -20.57 -10.24 0.19
C SER A 142 -20.55 -11.47 1.07
N VAL A 143 -20.24 -11.25 2.35
CA VAL A 143 -20.37 -12.27 3.38
C VAL A 143 -21.15 -11.72 4.56
N SER A 144 -22.07 -12.53 5.07
CA SER A 144 -22.88 -12.22 6.25
C SER A 144 -22.93 -13.40 7.21
N ILE A 145 -23.16 -13.11 8.48
CA ILE A 145 -23.35 -14.12 9.53
C ILE A 145 -24.75 -13.88 10.11
N ILE A 146 -25.65 -14.83 9.93
CA ILE A 146 -27.03 -14.76 10.42
C ILE A 146 -27.31 -16.02 11.22
N ASN A 147 -27.64 -15.88 12.51
CA ASN A 147 -27.89 -17.01 13.42
C ASN A 147 -26.74 -18.06 13.38
N ASP A 148 -25.49 -17.59 13.50
CA ASP A 148 -24.27 -18.39 13.43
C ASP A 148 -24.00 -19.10 12.08
N GLN A 149 -24.82 -18.86 11.06
CA GLN A 149 -24.61 -19.39 9.71
C GLN A 149 -23.88 -18.37 8.84
N ILE A 150 -22.78 -18.80 8.23
CA ILE A 150 -22.02 -18.00 7.26
C ILE A 150 -22.71 -18.11 5.90
N ILE A 151 -23.05 -16.96 5.31
CA ILE A 151 -23.69 -16.86 4.01
C ILE A 151 -22.77 -16.08 3.07
N CYS A 152 -22.22 -16.78 2.08
CA CYS A 152 -21.41 -16.19 1.01
C CYS A 152 -22.29 -15.93 -0.22
N ARG A 153 -22.26 -14.72 -0.80
CA ARG A 153 -22.98 -14.41 -2.04
C ARG A 153 -22.08 -13.75 -3.08
N LYS A 154 -22.32 -14.09 -4.34
CA LYS A 154 -21.72 -13.43 -5.50
C LYS A 154 -22.39 -12.07 -5.76
N ALA A 155 -21.85 -11.31 -6.70
CA ALA A 155 -22.38 -10.01 -7.12
C ALA A 155 -23.84 -10.07 -7.60
N ASP A 156 -24.24 -11.17 -8.24
CA ASP A 156 -25.60 -11.42 -8.71
C ASP A 156 -26.56 -11.90 -7.59
N GLY A 157 -26.08 -12.01 -6.35
CA GLY A 157 -26.83 -12.48 -5.19
C GLY A 157 -26.93 -14.00 -5.08
N SER A 158 -26.44 -14.77 -6.06
CA SER A 158 -26.41 -16.23 -6.00
C SER A 158 -25.42 -16.74 -4.92
N PRO A 159 -25.61 -17.96 -4.39
CA PRO A 159 -24.69 -18.54 -3.42
C PRO A 159 -23.27 -18.65 -3.98
N ALA A 160 -22.30 -18.16 -3.23
CA ALA A 160 -20.88 -18.42 -3.46
C ALA A 160 -20.45 -19.69 -2.71
N VAL A 161 -19.27 -20.22 -3.04
CA VAL A 161 -18.79 -21.46 -2.41
C VAL A 161 -18.33 -21.14 -0.99
N LEU A 162 -18.92 -21.82 -0.01
CA LEU A 162 -18.47 -21.84 1.37
C LEU A 162 -17.75 -23.17 1.64
N MET A 163 -16.52 -23.12 2.15
CA MET A 163 -15.79 -24.32 2.55
C MET A 163 -14.90 -24.06 3.76
N LYS A 164 -14.52 -25.10 4.50
CA LYS A 164 -13.53 -24.95 5.55
C LYS A 164 -12.15 -24.67 4.98
N GLY A 165 -11.35 -23.89 5.70
CA GLY A 165 -9.98 -23.58 5.33
C GLY A 165 -9.09 -24.82 5.23
N GLU A 166 -9.35 -25.86 6.04
CA GLU A 166 -8.65 -27.14 5.93
C GLU A 166 -8.92 -27.88 4.63
N ASP A 167 -10.17 -27.86 4.16
CA ASP A 167 -10.55 -28.50 2.90
C ASP A 167 -9.99 -27.72 1.72
N PHE A 168 -9.95 -26.39 1.80
CA PHE A 168 -9.30 -25.57 0.80
C PHE A 168 -7.78 -25.81 0.74
N ARG A 169 -7.12 -25.94 1.90
CA ARG A 169 -5.70 -26.31 1.98
C ARG A 169 -5.46 -27.64 1.29
N ARG A 170 -6.29 -28.65 1.57
CA ARG A 170 -6.19 -29.98 0.94
C ARG A 170 -6.46 -29.91 -0.57
N LEU A 171 -7.42 -29.10 -1.00
CA LEU A 171 -7.75 -28.88 -2.41
C LEU A 171 -6.57 -28.31 -3.19
N CYS A 172 -5.85 -27.35 -2.60
CA CYS A 172 -4.76 -26.63 -3.24
C CYS A 172 -3.37 -27.23 -3.00
N GLN A 173 -3.28 -28.26 -2.14
CA GLN A 173 -2.03 -28.98 -1.88
C GLN A 173 -1.48 -29.58 -3.17
N GLY A 174 -0.24 -29.23 -3.52
CA GLY A 174 0.40 -29.69 -4.76
C GLY A 174 -0.14 -29.04 -6.04
N VAL A 175 -1.01 -28.03 -5.92
CA VAL A 175 -1.54 -27.28 -7.07
C VAL A 175 -0.77 -25.96 -7.22
N ALA A 176 -0.75 -25.16 -6.15
CA ALA A 176 -0.22 -23.81 -6.16
C ALA A 176 0.19 -23.39 -4.73
N ASP A 177 1.45 -23.65 -4.39
CA ASP A 177 2.07 -23.30 -3.10
C ASP A 177 2.88 -22.01 -3.21
N THR A 178 3.41 -21.73 -4.39
CA THR A 178 4.25 -20.56 -4.66
C THR A 178 3.84 -19.94 -5.98
N ALA A 179 3.81 -18.62 -6.04
CA ALA A 179 3.69 -17.85 -7.27
C ALA A 179 5.02 -17.14 -7.54
N ILE A 180 5.51 -17.26 -8.76
CA ILE A 180 6.62 -16.45 -9.29
C ILE A 180 6.01 -15.45 -10.24
N TYR A 181 6.22 -14.17 -9.98
CA TYR A 181 5.80 -13.08 -10.85
C TYR A 181 7.01 -12.58 -11.60
N LYS A 182 6.89 -12.46 -12.92
CA LYS A 182 7.85 -11.80 -13.79
C LYS A 182 7.15 -10.65 -14.49
N TYR A 183 7.35 -9.44 -14.00
CA TYR A 183 6.84 -8.22 -14.62
C TYR A 183 7.86 -7.72 -15.65
N ILE A 184 7.38 -7.39 -16.84
CA ILE A 184 8.12 -6.85 -17.97
C ILE A 184 7.50 -5.49 -18.28
N ALA A 185 8.26 -4.42 -18.06
CA ALA A 185 7.78 -3.06 -18.23
C ALA A 185 7.57 -2.72 -19.72
N ASN A 186 6.53 -1.93 -20.01
CA ASN A 186 6.38 -1.28 -21.30
C ASN A 186 6.78 0.20 -21.16
N GLU A 187 8.02 0.55 -21.49
CA GLU A 187 8.55 1.92 -21.33
C GLU A 187 7.78 2.99 -22.12
N GLN A 188 6.99 2.58 -23.11
CA GLN A 188 6.11 3.49 -23.87
C GLN A 188 4.82 3.84 -23.12
N ASP A 189 4.45 3.07 -22.10
CA ASP A 189 3.28 3.33 -21.26
C ASP A 189 3.66 4.31 -20.15
N MET A 190 2.90 5.38 -19.98
CA MET A 190 3.16 6.38 -18.93
C MET A 190 2.96 5.83 -17.51
N ASN A 191 2.19 4.74 -17.36
CA ASN A 191 1.90 4.12 -16.08
C ASN A 191 2.85 2.95 -15.78
N HIS A 192 3.89 2.72 -16.59
CA HIS A 192 4.83 1.64 -16.32
C HIS A 192 5.54 1.85 -14.98
N VAL A 193 5.74 0.74 -14.28
CA VAL A 193 6.62 0.73 -13.11
C VAL A 193 8.08 0.76 -13.59
N PRO A 194 8.88 1.79 -13.22
CA PRO A 194 10.27 1.88 -13.62
C PRO A 194 11.12 0.81 -12.92
N ILE A 195 12.06 0.22 -13.68
CA ILE A 195 12.99 -0.82 -13.20
C ILE A 195 14.41 -0.49 -13.69
N PRO A 196 15.37 -0.19 -12.78
CA PRO A 196 15.26 -0.28 -11.33
C PRO A 196 14.27 0.75 -10.74
N ASN A 197 13.59 0.37 -9.67
CA ASN A 197 12.60 1.24 -9.04
C ASN A 197 13.29 2.23 -8.08
N PRO A 198 12.90 3.52 -8.06
CA PRO A 198 13.50 4.50 -7.15
C PRO A 198 13.17 4.21 -5.68
N ASN A 199 12.09 3.48 -5.38
CA ASN A 199 11.75 3.10 -4.02
C ASN A 199 12.61 1.90 -3.56
N ARG A 200 13.49 2.12 -2.59
CA ARG A 200 14.45 1.12 -2.04
C ARG A 200 13.80 -0.14 -1.43
N TYR A 201 12.51 -0.07 -1.09
CA TYR A 201 11.79 -1.21 -0.52
C TYR A 201 11.26 -2.16 -1.61
N VAL A 202 11.23 -1.72 -2.88
CA VAL A 202 10.90 -2.58 -4.03
C VAL A 202 12.14 -3.35 -4.44
N LYS A 203 12.11 -4.68 -4.25
CA LYS A 203 13.24 -5.56 -4.55
C LYS A 203 12.87 -6.56 -5.64
N CYS A 204 13.70 -6.61 -6.68
CA CYS A 204 13.64 -7.64 -7.71
C CYS A 204 14.72 -8.70 -7.42
N GLU A 205 14.39 -9.97 -7.61
CA GLU A 205 15.32 -11.10 -7.45
C GLU A 205 16.36 -11.17 -8.58
N ASN A 206 16.08 -10.51 -9.70
CA ASN A 206 16.91 -10.46 -10.90
C ASN A 206 17.53 -9.07 -11.10
N ASN A 207 18.60 -9.01 -11.91
CA ASN A 207 19.30 -7.77 -12.27
C ASN A 207 19.07 -7.34 -13.73
N GLN A 208 17.96 -7.75 -14.35
CA GLN A 208 17.68 -7.41 -15.75
C GLN A 208 16.94 -6.07 -15.84
N PRO A 209 17.43 -5.09 -16.64
CA PRO A 209 16.72 -3.84 -16.87
C PRO A 209 15.31 -4.08 -17.45
N GLY A 210 14.34 -3.28 -17.02
CA GLY A 210 12.94 -3.41 -17.49
C GLY A 210 12.20 -4.65 -17.01
N VAL A 211 12.83 -5.55 -16.24
CA VAL A 211 12.22 -6.80 -15.78
C VAL A 211 12.39 -6.96 -14.27
N CYS A 212 11.30 -7.26 -13.57
CA CYS A 212 11.32 -7.53 -12.13
C CYS A 212 10.71 -8.90 -11.84
N VAL A 213 11.47 -9.75 -11.16
CA VAL A 213 11.05 -11.07 -10.71
C VAL A 213 10.93 -11.06 -9.20
N PHE A 214 9.83 -11.56 -8.67
CA PHE A 214 9.66 -11.80 -7.23
C PHE A 214 8.82 -13.05 -6.98
N ARG A 215 9.14 -13.73 -5.88
CA ARG A 215 8.50 -14.97 -5.46
C ARG A 215 7.67 -14.77 -4.21
N GLU A 216 6.48 -15.35 -4.21
CA GLU A 216 5.60 -15.35 -3.07
C GLU A 216 5.16 -16.75 -2.71
N LYS A 217 5.38 -17.12 -1.45
CA LYS A 217 4.69 -18.28 -0.87
C LYS A 217 3.23 -17.89 -0.72
N LEU A 218 2.35 -18.64 -1.36
CA LEU A 218 0.93 -18.36 -1.31
C LEU A 218 0.44 -18.72 0.09
N PRO A 219 0.03 -17.74 0.92
CA PRO A 219 -0.36 -18.03 2.29
C PRO A 219 -1.57 -18.95 2.26
N PHE A 220 -1.44 -20.13 2.84
CA PHE A 220 -2.63 -20.85 3.29
C PHE A 220 -3.14 -20.10 4.53
N PRO A 221 -4.46 -19.85 4.65
CA PRO A 221 -4.99 -19.36 5.92
C PRO A 221 -4.50 -20.29 7.01
N ALA A 222 -3.82 -19.73 8.03
CA ALA A 222 -3.32 -20.51 9.14
C ALA A 222 -4.51 -21.16 9.87
N SER A 223 -4.35 -22.39 10.34
CA SER A 223 -5.31 -23.00 11.26
C SER A 223 -5.31 -22.24 12.58
N GLY A 224 -6.45 -21.70 13.00
CA GLY A 224 -6.60 -21.05 14.30
C GLY A 224 -6.26 -19.57 14.33
N ALA A 225 -6.51 -18.83 13.25
CA ALA A 225 -6.57 -17.36 13.31
C ALA A 225 -7.84 -16.93 14.05
N SER A 226 -7.85 -17.12 15.37
CA SER A 226 -8.83 -16.50 16.26
C SER A 226 -8.55 -15.00 16.30
N GLY A 227 -9.47 -14.21 15.74
CA GLY A 227 -9.52 -12.76 15.93
C GLY A 227 -9.33 -11.93 14.67
N GLY A 228 -10.43 -11.36 14.16
CA GLY A 228 -10.46 -10.01 13.61
C GLY A 228 -9.79 -9.70 12.26
N SER A 229 -9.13 -10.65 11.58
CA SER A 229 -8.55 -10.35 10.26
C SER A 229 -9.55 -10.56 9.13
N ILE A 230 -10.32 -9.51 8.81
CA ILE A 230 -10.90 -9.39 7.48
C ILE A 230 -9.74 -9.13 6.52
N MET A 231 -9.21 -10.17 5.90
CA MET A 231 -8.36 -10.01 4.71
C MET A 231 -9.28 -9.60 3.55
N VAL A 232 -9.57 -8.30 3.44
CA VAL A 232 -10.11 -7.71 2.21
C VAL A 232 -8.90 -7.53 1.28
N ASN A 233 -8.77 -8.38 0.26
CA ASN A 233 -8.02 -7.96 -0.90
C ASN A 233 -8.83 -6.84 -1.56
N ASN A 234 -8.45 -5.59 -1.28
CA ASN A 234 -9.00 -4.43 -1.95
C ASN A 234 -8.68 -4.56 -3.45
N VAL A 235 -9.64 -5.04 -4.22
CA VAL A 235 -9.69 -4.80 -5.66
C VAL A 235 -10.30 -3.42 -5.79
N TYR A 236 -9.47 -2.42 -6.05
CA TYR A 236 -9.97 -1.17 -6.63
C TYR A 236 -10.56 -1.53 -7.99
N ALA A 237 -11.87 -1.33 -8.11
CA ALA A 237 -12.63 -1.43 -9.35
C ALA A 237 -12.25 -0.32 -10.33
#